data_AF-A0A4Y2PIP3-F1
#
_entry.id   AF-A0A4Y2PIP3-F1
#
_cell.length_a   1.000
_cell.length_b   1.000
_cell.length_c   1.000
_cell.angle_alpha   90.00
_cell.angle_beta   90.00
_cell.angle_gamma   90.00
#
_symmetry.space_group_name_H-M   'P 1'
#
loop_
_entity.id
_entity.type
_entity.pdbx_description
1 polymer ?
#
loop_
_entity_poly.entity_id
_entity_poly.type
_entity_poly.pdbx_seq_one_letter_code
_entity_poly.pdbx_strand_id
1 'polypeptide(L)'
;MTGHIYRDVILEQHVRLFRGTMGAEFLLMDDNARPHRANIVDECLQSEDITRMDWPAYSPDLNPIEHVWNMLGRRIAARQPPPTCLPELRRALLDEWCNIPQDQIDNLILSMPRRCKACIASSGRHTPY
;
A
#
# COMPACT_ATOMS: atom_id res chain seq x y z
N MET A 1 10.07 2.71 11.26
CA MET A 1 8.76 3.23 11.70
C MET A 1 8.32 2.45 12.93
N THR A 2 7.72 3.08 13.94
CA THR A 2 7.14 2.43 15.14
C THR A 2 5.62 2.43 15.05
N GLY A 3 4.92 1.65 15.88
CA GLY A 3 3.45 1.65 15.92
C GLY A 3 2.85 3.03 16.25
N HIS A 4 3.52 3.79 17.12
CA HIS A 4 3.13 5.18 17.42
C HIS A 4 3.21 6.08 16.18
N ILE A 5 4.32 6.01 15.44
CA ILE A 5 4.47 6.80 14.20
C ILE A 5 3.44 6.37 13.16
N TYR A 6 3.15 5.07 13.05
CA TYR A 6 2.13 4.58 12.11
C TYR A 6 0.74 5.11 12.46
N ARG A 7 0.34 5.05 13.75
CA ARG A 7 -0.91 5.64 14.22
C ARG A 7 -0.97 7.15 13.91
N ASP A 8 0.01 7.91 14.39
CA ASP A 8 -0.04 9.38 14.39
C ASP A 8 0.07 9.98 12.99
N VAL A 9 0.88 9.36 12.12
CA VAL A 9 1.22 9.92 10.81
C VAL A 9 0.41 9.26 9.69
N ILE A 10 0.05 7.99 9.81
CA ILE A 10 -0.67 7.29 8.74
C ILE A 10 -2.15 7.17 9.07
N LEU A 11 -2.51 6.61 10.23
CA LEU A 11 -3.91 6.37 10.55
C LEU A 11 -4.68 7.67 10.79
N GLU A 12 -4.22 8.47 11.75
CA GLU A 12 -4.95 9.67 12.18
C GLU A 12 -4.99 10.76 11.11
N GLN A 13 -3.90 10.94 10.35
CA GLN A 13 -3.79 12.01 9.36
C GLN A 13 -4.31 11.64 7.98
N HIS A 14 -4.33 10.35 7.62
CA HIS A 14 -4.67 9.94 6.25
C HIS A 14 -5.83 8.94 6.24
N VAL A 15 -5.68 7.77 6.87
CA VAL A 15 -6.68 6.69 6.76
C VAL A 15 -8.04 7.13 7.33
N ARG A 16 -8.05 7.85 8.46
CA ARG A 16 -9.27 8.39 9.07
C ARG A 16 -10.07 9.27 8.11
N LEU A 17 -9.40 10.11 7.31
CA LEU A 17 -10.05 10.98 6.33
C LEU A 17 -10.71 10.17 5.22
N PHE A 18 -10.04 9.12 4.72
CA PHE A 18 -10.63 8.21 3.73
C PHE A 18 -11.80 7.43 4.30
N ARG A 19 -11.72 6.93 5.54
CA ARG A 19 -12.85 6.28 6.22
C ARG A 19 -14.07 7.21 6.33
N GLY A 20 -13.85 8.48 6.67
CA GLY A 20 -14.91 9.49 6.72
C GLY A 20 -15.54 9.78 5.36
N THR A 21 -14.75 9.74 4.28
CA THR A 21 -15.20 10.02 2.92
C THR A 21 -15.91 8.82 2.28
N MET A 22 -15.38 7.60 2.47
CA MET A 22 -15.87 6.36 1.86
C MET A 22 -17.00 5.71 2.65
N GLY A 23 -17.19 6.08 3.92
CA GLY A 23 -18.25 5.53 4.76
C GLY A 23 -17.94 4.12 5.27
N ALA A 24 -18.97 3.44 5.78
CA ALA A 24 -18.85 2.20 6.57
C ALA A 24 -18.30 1.00 5.78
N GLU A 25 -18.32 1.07 4.45
CA GLU A 25 -17.77 0.01 3.58
C GLU A 25 -16.25 0.10 3.38
N PHE A 26 -15.61 1.14 3.93
CA PHE A 26 -14.16 1.29 3.85
C PHE A 26 -13.44 0.15 4.59
N LEU A 27 -12.58 -0.55 3.87
CA LEU A 27 -11.69 -1.58 4.40
C LEU A 27 -10.25 -1.12 4.28
N LEU A 28 -9.55 -1.09 5.42
CA LEU A 28 -8.11 -0.86 5.43
C LEU A 28 -7.39 -2.17 5.07
N MET A 29 -6.52 -2.11 4.07
CA MET A 29 -5.58 -3.18 3.76
C MET A 29 -4.17 -2.72 4.08
N ASP A 30 -3.48 -3.47 4.93
CA ASP A 30 -2.06 -3.35 5.23
C ASP A 30 -1.44 -4.74 5.45
N ASP A 31 -0.10 -4.80 5.44
CA ASP A 31 0.61 -6.05 5.72
C ASP A 31 0.73 -6.31 7.23
N ASN A 32 1.27 -7.48 7.57
CA ASN A 32 1.50 -7.86 8.97
C ASN A 32 2.81 -7.32 9.56
N ALA A 33 3.34 -6.19 9.06
CA ALA A 33 4.53 -5.60 9.65
C ALA A 33 4.32 -5.26 11.13
N ARG A 34 5.37 -5.43 11.95
CA ARG A 34 5.29 -5.25 13.41
C ARG A 34 4.63 -3.93 13.85
N PRO A 35 4.92 -2.77 13.23
CA PRO A 35 4.25 -1.52 13.58
C PRO A 35 2.73 -1.55 13.36
N HIS A 36 2.25 -2.22 12.31
CA HIS A 36 0.83 -2.29 11.93
C HIS A 36 0.01 -3.23 12.81
N ARG A 37 0.68 -4.07 13.60
CA ARG A 37 0.08 -5.05 14.52
C ARG A 37 0.36 -4.72 15.99
N ALA A 38 0.73 -3.49 16.29
CA ALA A 38 0.89 -3.02 17.66
C ALA A 38 -0.49 -2.75 18.30
N ASN A 39 -0.67 -3.02 19.59
CA ASN A 39 -1.94 -2.80 20.30
C ASN A 39 -2.50 -1.38 20.11
N ILE A 40 -1.63 -0.38 20.13
CA ILE A 40 -2.01 1.03 19.96
C ILE A 40 -2.61 1.33 18.58
N VAL A 41 -2.26 0.53 17.58
CA VAL A 41 -2.81 0.61 16.21
C VAL A 41 -4.17 -0.07 16.19
N ASP A 42 -4.30 -1.25 16.79
CA ASP A 42 -5.58 -1.95 16.88
C ASP A 42 -6.63 -1.14 17.67
N GLU A 43 -6.25 -0.52 18.78
CA GLU A 43 -7.09 0.38 19.57
C GLU A 43 -7.56 1.59 18.74
N CYS A 44 -6.67 2.19 17.95
CA CYS A 44 -7.00 3.32 17.07
C CYS A 44 -8.02 2.91 15.99
N LEU A 45 -7.77 1.80 15.29
CA LEU A 45 -8.68 1.30 14.26
C LEU A 45 -10.07 0.99 14.83
N GLN A 46 -10.14 0.42 16.04
CA GLN A 46 -11.39 0.19 16.75
C GLN A 46 -12.12 1.50 17.08
N SER A 47 -11.40 2.51 17.60
CA SER A 47 -12.00 3.79 17.97
C SER A 47 -12.55 4.58 16.76
N GLU A 48 -11.96 4.39 15.58
CA GLU A 48 -12.35 5.05 14.34
C GLU A 48 -13.33 4.21 13.50
N ASP A 49 -13.80 3.06 14.02
CA ASP A 49 -14.68 2.12 13.31
C ASP A 49 -14.12 1.74 11.92
N ILE A 50 -12.82 1.46 11.88
CA ILE A 50 -12.10 1.02 10.68
C ILE A 50 -11.91 -0.48 10.74
N THR A 51 -12.56 -1.20 9.83
CA THR A 51 -12.33 -2.63 9.65
C THR A 51 -11.04 -2.84 8.85
N ARG A 52 -10.15 -3.67 9.39
CA ARG A 52 -8.92 -4.09 8.72
C ARG A 52 -9.13 -5.44 8.05
N MET A 53 -8.69 -5.57 6.81
CA MET A 53 -8.69 -6.82 6.06
C MET A 53 -7.63 -7.78 6.62
N ASP A 54 -7.98 -9.06 6.76
CA ASP A 54 -7.00 -10.10 7.05
C ASP A 54 -6.04 -10.28 5.87
N TRP A 55 -4.74 -10.27 6.16
CA TRP A 55 -3.71 -10.41 5.14
C TRP A 55 -2.80 -11.62 5.41
N PRO A 56 -2.54 -12.50 4.44
CA PRO A 56 -1.60 -13.60 4.61
C PRO A 56 -0.16 -13.11 4.74
N ALA A 57 0.63 -13.75 5.61
CA ALA A 57 2.04 -13.45 5.74
C ALA A 57 2.81 -13.79 4.44
N TYR A 58 3.91 -13.07 4.18
CA TYR A 58 4.82 -13.32 3.05
C TYR A 58 4.15 -13.36 1.67
N SER A 59 3.07 -12.59 1.48
CA SER A 59 2.30 -12.55 0.23
C SER A 59 2.39 -11.18 -0.48
N PRO A 60 3.59 -10.74 -0.91
CA PRO A 60 3.76 -9.49 -1.65
C PRO A 60 3.12 -9.56 -3.05
N ASP A 61 3.00 -10.77 -3.62
CA ASP A 61 2.35 -11.04 -4.91
C ASP A 61 0.85 -10.73 -4.89
N LEU A 62 0.25 -10.75 -3.70
CA LEU A 62 -1.12 -10.31 -3.49
C LEU A 62 -1.23 -8.81 -3.22
N ASN A 63 -0.15 -8.09 -2.93
CA ASN A 63 -0.21 -6.69 -2.51
C ASN A 63 -0.05 -5.73 -3.72
N PRO A 64 -1.12 -5.06 -4.19
CA PRO A 64 -1.03 -4.19 -5.36
C PRO A 64 -0.03 -3.04 -5.21
N ILE A 65 0.19 -2.55 -3.98
CA ILE A 65 1.10 -1.40 -3.76
C ILE A 65 2.55 -1.74 -4.09
N GLU A 66 2.96 -3.00 -3.96
CA GLU A 66 4.32 -3.45 -4.32
C GLU A 66 4.60 -3.23 -5.81
N HIS A 67 3.59 -3.40 -6.67
CA HIS A 67 3.69 -3.10 -8.09
C HIS A 67 3.75 -1.61 -8.38
N VAL A 68 3.00 -0.81 -7.61
CA VAL A 68 3.07 0.66 -7.72
C VAL A 68 4.47 1.15 -7.32
N TRP A 69 5.06 0.61 -6.25
CA TRP A 69 6.44 0.90 -5.86
C TRP A 69 7.45 0.46 -6.92
N ASN A 70 7.27 -0.72 -7.52
CA ASN A 70 8.13 -1.17 -8.61
C ASN A 70 8.06 -0.25 -9.83
N MET A 71 6.85 0.20 -10.19
CA MET A 71 6.64 1.15 -11.28
C MET A 71 7.29 2.51 -10.98
N LEU A 72 7.11 3.03 -9.77
CA LEU A 72 7.76 4.27 -9.34
C LEU A 72 9.29 4.14 -9.42
N GLY A 73 9.85 3.05 -8.92
CA GLY A 73 11.30 2.79 -8.97
C GLY A 73 11.84 2.76 -10.40
N ARG A 74 11.14 2.11 -11.34
CA ARG A 74 11.51 2.09 -12.76
C ARG A 74 11.46 3.49 -13.39
N ARG A 75 10.43 4.29 -13.08
CA ARG A 75 10.29 5.67 -13.57
C ARG A 75 11.44 6.55 -13.08
N ILE A 76 11.79 6.46 -11.80
CA ILE A 76 12.93 7.18 -11.22
C ILE A 76 14.24 6.77 -11.90
N ALA A 77 14.47 5.47 -12.09
CA ALA A 77 15.67 4.95 -12.75
C ALA A 77 15.80 5.38 -14.22
N ALA A 78 14.67 5.66 -14.89
CA ALA A 78 14.64 6.11 -16.28
C ALA A 78 14.85 7.62 -16.45
N ARG A 79 14.83 8.43 -15.37
CA ARG A 79 15.00 9.88 -15.46
C ARG A 79 16.39 10.26 -15.98
N GLN A 80 16.42 11.33 -16.78
CA GLN A 80 17.65 11.93 -17.30
C GLN A 80 17.62 13.45 -17.10
N PRO A 81 18.57 14.04 -16.36
CA PRO A 81 19.60 13.36 -15.56
C PRO A 81 18.99 12.59 -14.36
N PRO A 82 19.67 11.55 -13.84
CA PRO A 82 19.24 10.88 -12.63
C PRO A 82 19.40 11.80 -11.41
N PRO A 83 18.56 11.66 -10.37
CA PRO A 83 18.73 12.42 -9.13
C PRO A 83 20.03 12.02 -8.44
N THR A 84 20.82 13.01 -8.02
CA THR A 84 22.16 12.82 -7.43
C THR A 84 22.20 13.13 -5.93
N CYS A 85 21.14 13.74 -5.39
CA CYS A 85 21.03 14.07 -3.97
C CYS A 85 19.60 13.84 -3.43
N LEU A 86 19.46 13.84 -2.10
CA LEU A 86 18.18 13.58 -1.42
C LEU A 86 17.06 14.57 -1.80
N PRO A 87 17.30 15.90 -1.91
CA PRO A 87 16.26 16.82 -2.36
C PRO A 87 15.77 16.54 -3.79
N GLU A 88 16.68 16.22 -4.71
CA GLU A 88 16.35 15.85 -6.08
C GLU A 88 15.56 14.55 -6.13
N LEU A 89 15.98 13.53 -5.36
CA LEU A 89 15.27 12.26 -5.28
C LEU A 89 13.85 12.46 -4.72
N ARG A 90 13.69 13.28 -3.67
CA ARG A 90 12.37 13.58 -3.11
C ARG A 90 11.47 14.27 -4.13
N ARG A 91 11.99 15.24 -4.90
CA ARG A 91 11.24 15.92 -5.97
C ARG A 91 10.85 14.92 -7.06
N ALA A 92 11.80 14.12 -7.53
CA ALA A 92 11.57 13.12 -8.55
C ALA A 92 10.51 12.09 -8.12
N LEU A 93 10.53 11.62 -6.87
CA LEU A 93 9.52 10.71 -6.34
C LEU A 93 8.11 11.31 -6.39
N LEU A 94 7.95 12.58 -6.00
CA LEU A 94 6.65 13.26 -6.06
C LEU A 94 6.19 13.47 -7.50
N ASP A 95 7.08 13.93 -8.38
CA ASP A 95 6.77 14.16 -9.79
C ASP A 95 6.33 12.85 -10.48
N GLU A 96 7.11 11.79 -10.32
CA GLU A 96 6.81 10.49 -10.94
C GLU A 96 5.58 9.84 -10.33
N TRP A 97 5.32 10.02 -9.04
CA TRP A 97 4.08 9.56 -8.40
C TRP A 97 2.85 10.20 -9.05
N CYS A 98 2.86 11.52 -9.25
CA CYS A 98 1.78 12.24 -9.93
C CYS A 98 1.64 11.84 -11.41
N ASN A 99 2.71 11.35 -12.02
CA ASN A 99 2.73 10.90 -13.41
C ASN A 99 2.37 9.41 -13.58
N ILE A 100 2.10 8.67 -12.49
CA ILE A 100 1.52 7.34 -12.58
C ILE A 100 0.06 7.49 -13.05
N PRO A 101 -0.29 6.96 -14.23
CA PRO A 101 -1.66 7.00 -14.71
C PRO A 101 -2.59 6.19 -13.79
N GLN A 102 -3.75 6.75 -13.47
CA GLN A 102 -4.73 6.13 -12.59
C GLN A 102 -5.21 4.77 -13.11
N ASP A 103 -5.34 4.60 -14.42
CA ASP A 103 -5.71 3.33 -15.05
C ASP A 103 -4.69 2.22 -14.78
N GLN A 104 -3.39 2.54 -14.60
CA GLN A 104 -2.39 1.55 -14.19
C GLN A 104 -2.66 1.07 -12.76
N ILE A 105 -3.05 1.96 -11.84
CA ILE A 105 -3.42 1.61 -10.46
C ILE A 105 -4.72 0.80 -10.45
N ASP A 106 -5.73 1.25 -11.19
CA ASP A 106 -7.03 0.59 -11.27
C ASP A 106 -6.89 -0.83 -11.81
N ASN A 107 -6.06 -1.03 -12.85
CA ASN A 107 -5.77 -2.35 -13.39
C ASN A 107 -5.11 -3.30 -12.36
N LEU A 108 -4.28 -2.78 -11.46
CA LEU A 108 -3.70 -3.57 -10.38
C LEU A 108 -4.78 -4.00 -9.38
N ILE A 109 -5.66 -3.09 -8.98
CA ILE A 109 -6.78 -3.38 -8.07
C ILE A 109 -7.73 -4.40 -8.71
N LEU A 110 -8.16 -4.17 -9.95
CA LEU A 110 -9.06 -5.05 -10.70
C LEU A 110 -8.44 -6.44 -10.97
N SER A 111 -7.12 -6.57 -10.89
CA SER A 111 -6.44 -7.86 -11.04
C SER A 111 -6.55 -8.78 -9.81
N MET A 112 -6.96 -8.26 -8.64
CA MET A 112 -6.98 -9.01 -7.37
C MET A 112 -7.74 -10.34 -7.43
N PRO A 113 -8.96 -10.44 -8.01
CA PRO A 113 -9.64 -11.72 -8.12
C PRO A 113 -8.84 -12.79 -8.88
N ARG A 114 -8.07 -12.39 -9.89
CA ARG A 114 -7.21 -13.29 -10.66
C ARG A 114 -5.96 -13.70 -9.88
N ARG A 115 -5.36 -12.79 -9.11
CA ARG A 115 -4.23 -13.08 -8.21
C ARG A 115 -4.63 -14.08 -7.12
N CYS A 116 -5.78 -13.86 -6.47
CA CYS A 116 -6.32 -14.79 -5.48
C CYS A 116 -6.57 -16.18 -6.09
N LYS A 117 -7.15 -16.27 -7.29
CA LYS A 117 -7.31 -17.55 -8.00
C LYS A 117 -5.98 -18.25 -8.28
N ALA A 118 -4.96 -17.50 -8.68
CA ALA A 118 -3.62 -18.05 -8.90
C ALA A 118 -3.00 -18.59 -7.60
N CYS A 119 -3.17 -17.88 -6.48
CA CYS A 119 -2.71 -18.32 -5.16
C CYS A 119 -3.45 -19.58 -4.68
N ILE A 120 -4.76 -19.66 -4.92
CA ILE A 120 -5.53 -20.89 -4.62
C ILE A 120 -5.04 -22.06 -5.48
N ALA A 121 -4.84 -21.83 -6.79
CA ALA A 121 -4.34 -22.85 -7.71
C ALA A 121 -2.91 -23.31 -7.38
N SER A 122 -2.08 -22.44 -6.81
CA SER A 122 -0.73 -22.77 -6.34
C SER A 122 -0.72 -23.41 -4.94
N SER A 123 -1.89 -23.54 -4.29
CA SER A 123 -2.05 -23.98 -2.90
C SER A 123 -1.29 -23.09 -1.91
N GLY A 124 -1.38 -21.77 -2.09
CA GLY A 124 -0.76 -20.77 -1.22
C GLY A 124 0.74 -20.53 -1.50
N ARG A 125 1.30 -21.14 -2.55
CA ARG A 125 2.68 -20.88 -2.98
C ARG A 125 2.77 -19.61 -3.82
N HIS A 126 3.98 -19.07 -3.98
CA HIS A 126 4.26 -17.90 -4.79
C HIS A 126 3.61 -17.96 -6.17
N THR A 127 2.99 -16.85 -6.57
CA THR A 127 2.41 -16.68 -7.90
C THR A 127 3.33 -15.86 -8.81
N PRO A 128 3.05 -15.79 -10.12
CA PRO A 128 3.84 -14.96 -11.05
C PRO A 128 3.63 -13.45 -10.93
N TYR A 129 2.80 -13.00 -9.98
CA TYR A 129 2.53 -11.59 -9.74
C TYR A 129 3.64 -10.99 -8.87
#